data_AF-A0A1G1Z8N3-F1
#
_entry.id   AF-A0A1G1Z8N3-F1
#
_cell.length_a   1.000
_cell.length_b   1.000
_cell.length_c   1.000
_cell.angle_alpha   90.00
_cell.angle_beta   90.00
_cell.angle_gamma   90.00
#
_symmetry.space_group_name_H-M   'P 1'
#
loop_
_entity.id
_entity.type
_entity.pdbx_description
1 polymer ?
#
loop_
_entity_poly.entity_id
_entity_poly.type
_entity_poly.pdbx_seq_one_letter_code
_entity_poly.pdbx_strand_id
1 'polypeptide(L)'
;GNDVVTIITDKEVSLSAKFTCPEDGFSFPEIEPRLFSFNSPYGACQACNGLGTEDLWSEKICPVCTGKRLRPEALSVLIEGKNISSVVQMSISHAAEFFEKLLKSKDTWVTEIGEAPMREIRSRLKFMLNVGLDYLTLERKAGTLSGGEAQRIRLASQIGSYLVGTLYVLDEPTIGLHQRDNAKLIETLHELRDLGNTIIVVEHDEETIRESDYLVDIGPAAGVHGGYIVAQGPIPEIIKDKKQNSPTLDYLRGKKFIEIPKTRRKVTDNHDFLKIRGATENNLQNINVDLPLRRLVAVTGVSGSGKSTLVYDVVYKALSNRFNGSAYKPGAVKSILGLEYVNRAVNVDQSAIGRTPRSNPATYVGAWTHIRDLFAAAPDARVRGYKPGRFSFNVKGGRCENCEGHGLIAIEMHFLPTVYVQCDICKGKRFDRETLEVKYSPSGKSSEGKNIYEVLQMTIEEATSFFEDIPWLHEKLKILDEVGLGYLQLGQPAPTLSGGEAQRIKLSAELGKRDTRRTVYLLDEPTTGLHFADIEKLLMVLQRLVDRGNTVVVIEHNLDVIKSADWVIDLGPEGGDKGGKVVAVGTPEQVSKRVGSFTGEYLRKVL
;
A
#
# COMPACT_ATOMS: atom_id res chain seq x y z
N GLY A 1 59.95 15.70 -2.43
CA GLY A 1 59.48 15.81 -3.83
C GLY A 1 58.31 14.86 -4.04
N ASN A 2 57.43 15.13 -5.00
CA ASN A 2 56.07 14.56 -5.11
C ASN A 2 55.16 14.92 -3.92
N ASP A 3 55.07 16.21 -3.59
CA ASP A 3 54.26 16.72 -2.48
C ASP A 3 54.66 16.22 -1.07
N VAL A 4 55.74 15.43 -0.95
CA VAL A 4 56.28 14.95 0.33
C VAL A 4 57.56 15.70 0.72
N VAL A 5 57.65 16.10 1.99
CA VAL A 5 58.82 16.72 2.63
C VAL A 5 59.18 15.92 3.87
N THR A 6 60.41 15.40 3.92
CA THR A 6 60.94 14.73 5.10
C THR A 6 61.79 15.71 5.89
N ILE A 7 61.41 15.96 7.13
CA ILE A 7 62.12 16.81 8.07
C ILE A 7 62.93 15.88 8.98
N ILE A 8 64.24 16.05 8.98
CA ILE A 8 65.17 15.29 9.82
C ILE A 8 65.66 16.22 10.93
N THR A 9 65.14 16.04 12.14
CA THR A 9 65.68 16.61 13.38
C THR A 9 66.18 15.45 14.26
N ASP A 10 65.85 15.43 15.55
CA ASP A 10 66.12 14.33 16.48
C ASP A 10 65.24 13.09 16.18
N LYS A 11 64.17 13.28 15.39
CA LYS A 11 63.29 12.27 14.83
C LYS A 11 63.00 12.59 13.36
N GLU A 12 62.89 11.55 12.54
CA GLU A 12 62.50 11.68 11.14
C GLU A 12 60.97 11.80 11.02
N VAL A 13 60.48 12.89 10.42
CA VAL A 13 59.04 13.13 10.20
C VAL A 13 58.80 13.45 8.73
N SER A 14 57.98 12.64 8.07
CA SER A 14 57.54 12.86 6.69
C SER A 14 56.19 13.55 6.65
N LEU A 15 56.08 14.66 5.92
CA LEU A 15 54.87 15.44 5.68
C LEU A 15 54.47 15.33 4.21
N SER A 16 53.18 15.25 3.90
CA SER A 16 52.67 15.27 2.52
C SER A 16 51.60 16.35 2.36
N ALA A 17 51.59 17.05 1.22
CA ALA A 17 50.50 17.97 0.86
C ALA A 17 49.27 17.23 0.28
N LYS A 18 49.38 15.92 0.03
CA LYS A 18 48.28 15.04 -0.35
C LYS A 18 47.97 14.08 0.79
N PHE A 19 46.74 13.60 0.84
CA PHE A 19 46.37 12.51 1.75
C PHE A 19 47.16 11.25 1.36
N THR A 20 48.27 10.99 2.03
CA THR A 20 49.18 9.88 1.70
C THR A 20 49.45 9.06 2.96
N CYS A 21 49.32 7.75 2.85
CA CYS A 21 49.63 6.85 3.95
C CYS A 21 51.16 6.77 4.15
N PRO A 22 51.66 6.95 5.38
CA PRO A 22 53.10 6.92 5.67
C PRO A 22 53.71 5.50 5.62
N GLU A 23 52.89 4.45 5.69
CA GLU A 23 53.39 3.05 5.71
C GLU A 23 53.54 2.45 4.30
N ASP A 24 52.57 2.67 3.42
CA ASP A 24 52.51 2.04 2.09
C ASP A 24 52.60 3.04 0.92
N GLY A 25 52.61 4.35 1.21
CA GLY A 25 52.67 5.40 0.20
C GLY A 25 51.38 5.55 -0.61
N PHE A 26 50.28 4.92 -0.22
CA PHE A 26 49.00 5.03 -0.91
C PHE A 26 48.49 6.47 -0.87
N SER A 27 48.23 7.06 -2.05
CA SER A 27 47.64 8.40 -2.18
C SER A 27 46.13 8.28 -2.24
N PHE A 28 45.47 8.78 -1.20
CA PHE A 28 44.03 8.78 -1.04
C PHE A 28 43.39 9.84 -1.96
N PRO A 29 42.27 9.52 -2.63
CA PRO A 29 41.58 10.47 -3.50
C PRO A 29 41.10 11.71 -2.75
N GLU A 30 40.92 12.82 -3.46
CA GLU A 30 40.31 14.02 -2.86
C GLU A 30 38.93 13.73 -2.28
N ILE A 31 38.69 14.26 -1.08
CA ILE A 31 37.47 14.03 -0.33
C ILE A 31 36.42 15.05 -0.78
N GLU A 32 35.60 14.63 -1.74
CA GLU A 32 34.51 15.44 -2.29
C GLU A 32 33.16 14.69 -2.22
N PRO A 33 32.01 15.38 -2.23
CA PRO A 33 30.69 14.72 -2.15
C PRO A 33 30.47 13.59 -3.16
N ARG A 34 31.03 13.68 -4.37
CA ARG A 34 30.93 12.64 -5.41
C ARG A 34 31.60 11.32 -5.03
N LEU A 35 32.61 11.35 -4.16
CA LEU A 35 33.27 10.14 -3.63
C LEU A 35 32.29 9.30 -2.80
N PHE A 36 31.31 9.95 -2.17
CA PHE A 36 30.29 9.31 -1.33
C PHE A 36 29.00 8.99 -2.08
N SER A 37 28.95 9.22 -3.40
CA SER A 37 27.77 8.95 -4.22
C SER A 37 27.91 7.62 -4.95
N PHE A 38 27.04 6.66 -4.62
CA PHE A 38 26.93 5.40 -5.37
C PHE A 38 26.31 5.59 -6.77
N ASN A 39 25.73 6.76 -7.07
CA ASN A 39 25.24 7.12 -8.40
C ASN A 39 26.33 7.79 -9.27
N SER A 40 27.51 8.04 -8.70
CA SER A 40 28.65 8.58 -9.43
C SER A 40 29.69 7.49 -9.66
N PRO A 41 30.26 7.37 -10.87
CA PRO A 41 31.41 6.48 -11.11
C PRO A 41 32.58 6.75 -10.16
N TYR A 42 32.70 7.99 -9.64
CA TYR A 42 33.73 8.42 -8.69
C TYR A 42 33.59 7.86 -7.27
N GLY A 43 32.40 7.42 -6.86
CA GLY A 43 32.16 6.86 -5.52
C GLY A 43 31.67 5.42 -5.54
N ALA A 44 31.04 5.01 -6.63
CA ALA A 44 30.47 3.68 -6.81
C ALA A 44 31.51 2.56 -6.70
N CYS A 45 31.09 1.44 -6.12
CA CYS A 45 31.82 0.17 -6.18
C CYS A 45 31.94 -0.26 -7.65
N GLN A 46 33.16 -0.51 -8.11
CA GLN A 46 33.45 -0.87 -9.50
C GLN A 46 32.87 -2.23 -9.92
N ALA A 47 32.72 -3.16 -8.98
CA ALA A 47 32.22 -4.50 -9.28
C ALA A 47 30.71 -4.53 -9.56
N CYS A 48 29.94 -3.63 -8.94
CA CYS A 48 28.48 -3.59 -9.08
C CYS A 48 27.93 -2.25 -9.58
N ASN A 49 28.80 -1.32 -9.98
CA ASN A 49 28.43 0.03 -10.42
C ASN A 49 27.47 0.75 -9.45
N GLY A 50 27.65 0.54 -8.15
CA GLY A 50 26.81 1.18 -7.13
C GLY A 50 25.46 0.50 -6.87
N LEU A 51 25.15 -0.65 -7.48
CA LEU A 51 23.90 -1.37 -7.24
C LEU A 51 23.82 -2.03 -5.86
N GLY A 52 24.96 -2.53 -5.37
CA GLY A 52 25.05 -3.34 -4.14
C GLY A 52 24.69 -4.82 -4.33
N THR A 53 24.16 -5.18 -5.49
CA THR A 53 23.90 -6.57 -5.94
C THR A 53 24.80 -6.93 -7.12
N GLU A 54 24.92 -8.21 -7.45
CA GLU A 54 25.74 -8.68 -8.60
C GLU A 54 25.27 -8.09 -9.94
N ASP A 55 23.95 -8.01 -10.13
CA ASP A 55 23.33 -7.35 -11.28
C ASP A 55 22.02 -6.65 -10.84
N LEU A 56 21.29 -6.05 -11.79
CA LEU A 56 20.07 -5.29 -11.51
C LEU A 56 18.91 -6.15 -11.00
N TRP A 57 18.86 -7.43 -11.37
CA TRP A 57 17.73 -8.33 -11.12
C TRP A 57 18.04 -9.44 -10.11
N SER A 58 19.28 -9.53 -9.66
CA SER A 58 19.79 -10.53 -8.73
C SER A 58 19.56 -10.07 -7.30
N GLU A 59 19.10 -11.01 -6.48
CA GLU A 59 19.04 -10.84 -5.02
C GLU A 59 20.40 -11.09 -4.35
N LYS A 60 21.42 -11.52 -5.10
CA LYS A 60 22.75 -11.79 -4.55
C LYS A 60 23.49 -10.48 -4.28
N ILE A 61 23.95 -10.36 -3.04
CA ILE A 61 24.74 -9.24 -2.57
C ILE A 61 26.09 -9.23 -3.30
N CYS A 62 26.56 -8.05 -3.70
CA CYS A 62 27.87 -7.89 -4.33
C CYS A 62 28.98 -8.42 -3.40
N PRO A 63 29.84 -9.34 -3.86
CA PRO A 63 30.87 -9.94 -3.01
C PRO A 63 31.99 -8.96 -2.63
N VAL A 64 32.16 -7.86 -3.39
CA VAL A 64 33.24 -6.89 -3.18
C VAL A 64 32.86 -5.85 -2.14
N CYS A 65 31.76 -5.10 -2.36
CA CYS A 65 31.32 -4.08 -1.41
C CYS A 65 30.39 -4.63 -0.32
N THR A 66 30.07 -5.93 -0.35
CA THR A 66 29.14 -6.59 0.58
C THR A 66 27.82 -5.83 0.75
N GLY A 67 27.30 -5.28 -0.36
CA GLY A 67 26.05 -4.52 -0.37
C GLY A 67 26.18 -3.01 -0.13
N LYS A 68 27.35 -2.51 0.30
CA LYS A 68 27.57 -1.11 0.70
C LYS A 68 27.60 -0.10 -0.44
N ARG A 69 27.58 -0.57 -1.70
CA ARG A 69 27.52 0.21 -2.96
C ARG A 69 28.70 1.13 -3.27
N LEU A 70 29.55 1.42 -2.29
CA LEU A 70 30.67 2.35 -2.42
C LEU A 70 32.01 1.61 -2.58
N ARG A 71 32.99 2.34 -3.11
CA ARG A 71 34.38 1.89 -3.19
C ARG A 71 35.06 1.87 -1.81
N PRO A 72 36.13 1.08 -1.61
CA PRO A 72 36.82 0.98 -0.32
C PRO A 72 37.29 2.34 0.22
N GLU A 73 37.80 3.22 -0.64
CA GLU A 73 38.29 4.55 -0.27
C GLU A 73 37.19 5.39 0.38
N ALA A 74 35.99 5.42 -0.20
CA ALA A 74 34.85 6.12 0.37
C ALA A 74 34.41 5.54 1.74
N LEU A 75 34.59 4.22 1.92
CA LEU A 75 34.27 3.52 3.17
C LEU A 75 35.35 3.66 4.26
N SER A 76 36.53 4.16 3.90
CA SER A 76 37.63 4.43 4.83
C SER A 76 37.53 5.80 5.50
N VAL A 77 36.67 6.70 5.00
CA VAL A 77 36.40 7.99 5.66
C VAL A 77 35.41 7.78 6.80
N LEU A 78 35.80 8.18 8.02
CA LEU A 78 35.05 7.94 9.25
C LEU A 78 34.68 9.25 9.94
N ILE A 79 33.47 9.27 10.53
CA ILE A 79 33.03 10.27 11.50
C ILE A 79 32.70 9.50 12.78
N GLU A 80 33.34 9.84 13.90
CA GLU A 80 33.16 9.11 15.19
C GLU A 80 33.32 7.57 15.04
N GLY A 81 34.31 7.16 14.24
CA GLY A 81 34.60 5.74 13.97
C GLY A 81 33.60 5.03 13.04
N LYS A 82 32.67 5.74 12.41
CA LYS A 82 31.68 5.17 11.48
C LYS A 82 31.82 5.76 10.08
N ASN A 83 31.83 4.90 9.07
CA ASN A 83 31.74 5.34 7.68
C ASN A 83 30.29 5.66 7.27
N ILE A 84 30.14 6.27 6.10
CA ILE A 84 28.82 6.65 5.57
C ILE A 84 27.86 5.46 5.45
N SER A 85 28.35 4.27 5.07
CA SER A 85 27.52 3.06 4.95
C SER A 85 26.98 2.62 6.31
N SER A 86 27.80 2.66 7.35
CA SER A 86 27.39 2.35 8.72
C SER A 86 26.36 3.35 9.26
N VAL A 87 26.41 4.61 8.83
CA VAL A 87 25.42 5.63 9.20
C VAL A 87 24.10 5.39 8.49
N VAL A 88 24.10 5.10 7.18
CA VAL A 88 22.85 4.87 6.46
C VAL A 88 22.16 3.54 6.81
N GLN A 89 22.89 2.59 7.38
CA GLN A 89 22.34 1.34 7.92
C GLN A 89 21.61 1.51 9.25
N MET A 90 21.81 2.64 9.95
CA MET A 90 21.06 2.93 11.15
C MET A 90 19.59 3.15 10.82
N SER A 91 18.72 2.76 11.75
CA SER A 91 17.34 3.27 11.76
C SER A 91 17.36 4.79 11.92
N ILE A 92 16.31 5.45 11.46
CA ILE A 92 16.15 6.91 11.58
C ILE A 92 16.24 7.35 13.05
N SER A 93 15.71 6.57 13.99
CA SER A 93 15.88 6.80 15.43
C SER A 93 17.35 6.85 15.85
N HIS A 94 18.13 5.81 15.53
CA HIS A 94 19.53 5.73 15.89
C HIS A 94 20.39 6.77 15.13
N ALA A 95 20.04 7.10 13.88
CA ALA A 95 20.69 8.16 13.13
C ALA A 95 20.45 9.53 13.79
N ALA A 96 19.22 9.81 14.24
CA ALA A 96 18.90 11.05 14.95
C ALA A 96 19.70 11.18 16.26
N GLU A 97 19.77 10.10 17.05
CA GLU A 97 20.59 10.06 18.26
C GLU A 97 22.08 10.26 17.96
N PHE A 98 22.60 9.64 16.89
CA PHE A 98 23.98 9.77 16.46
C PHE A 98 24.34 11.22 16.11
N PHE A 99 23.53 11.89 15.29
CA PHE A 99 23.78 13.28 14.89
C PHE A 99 23.54 14.27 16.03
N GLU A 100 22.60 14.00 16.93
CA GLU A 100 22.38 14.82 18.13
C GLU A 100 23.57 14.73 19.10
N LYS A 101 24.18 13.55 19.24
CA LYS A 101 25.42 13.38 20.00
C LYS A 101 26.59 14.10 19.34
N LEU A 102 26.70 14.02 18.01
CA LEU A 102 27.77 14.68 17.25
C LEU A 102 27.69 16.21 17.39
N LEU A 103 26.49 16.79 17.33
CA LEU A 103 26.26 18.23 17.55
C LEU A 103 26.64 18.69 18.96
N LYS A 104 26.56 17.81 19.96
CA LYS A 104 26.98 18.08 21.34
C LYS A 104 28.47 17.87 21.57
N SER A 105 29.20 17.30 20.60
CA SER A 105 30.64 17.18 20.67
C SER A 105 31.27 18.58 20.68
N LYS A 106 32.40 18.74 21.37
CA LYS A 106 33.17 19.99 21.38
C LYS A 106 34.17 20.06 20.23
N ASP A 107 33.99 19.24 19.20
CA ASP A 107 34.89 19.19 18.06
C ASP A 107 34.75 20.45 17.22
N THR A 108 35.87 21.14 17.01
CA THR A 108 35.91 22.43 16.31
C THR A 108 35.35 22.36 14.89
N TRP A 109 35.58 21.27 14.16
CA TRP A 109 35.07 21.13 12.80
C TRP A 109 33.53 21.06 12.73
N VAL A 110 32.87 20.52 13.77
CA VAL A 110 31.40 20.43 13.84
C VAL A 110 30.81 21.82 14.02
N THR A 111 31.41 22.63 14.90
CA THR A 111 30.94 24.00 15.18
C THR A 111 31.31 25.02 14.10
N GLU A 112 32.44 24.84 13.40
CA GLU A 112 32.93 25.85 12.44
C GLU A 112 32.49 25.59 10.99
N ILE A 113 32.39 24.33 10.57
CA ILE A 113 32.12 23.96 9.16
C ILE A 113 30.85 23.10 9.05
N GLY A 114 30.65 22.19 10.02
CA GLY A 114 29.57 21.21 9.98
C GLY A 114 28.20 21.72 10.40
N GLU A 115 28.07 22.92 10.97
CA GLU A 115 26.83 23.34 11.64
C GLU A 115 25.61 23.37 10.70
N ALA A 116 25.75 23.99 9.52
CA ALA A 116 24.67 24.10 8.55
C ALA A 116 24.17 22.73 8.03
N PRO A 117 25.02 21.83 7.49
CA PRO A 117 24.57 20.51 7.06
C PRO A 117 24.05 19.65 8.22
N MET A 118 24.61 19.77 9.43
CA MET A 118 24.12 19.01 10.60
C MET A 118 22.74 19.48 11.05
N ARG A 119 22.48 20.79 11.02
CA ARG A 119 21.15 21.36 11.31
C ARG A 119 20.11 20.85 10.31
N GLU A 120 20.46 20.79 9.03
CA GLU A 120 19.60 20.27 7.97
C GLU A 120 19.32 18.77 8.15
N ILE A 121 20.35 17.96 8.40
CA ILE A 121 20.21 16.52 8.67
C ILE A 121 19.31 16.29 9.88
N ARG A 122 19.55 16.99 11.00
CA ARG A 122 18.74 16.88 12.22
C ARG A 122 17.29 17.25 11.95
N SER A 123 17.05 18.33 11.20
CA SER A 123 15.70 18.77 10.85
C SER A 123 14.96 17.68 10.08
N ARG A 124 15.57 17.14 9.02
CA ARG A 124 14.99 16.05 8.19
C ARG A 124 14.74 14.77 8.99
N LEU A 125 15.68 14.37 9.84
CA LEU A 125 15.51 13.20 10.71
C LEU A 125 14.38 13.40 11.70
N LYS A 126 14.28 14.59 12.32
CA LYS A 126 13.15 14.92 13.22
C LYS A 126 11.81 14.81 12.50
N PHE A 127 11.70 15.31 11.27
CA PHE A 127 10.46 15.16 10.50
C PHE A 127 10.13 13.71 10.21
N MET A 128 11.11 12.89 9.82
CA MET A 128 10.90 11.46 9.62
C MET A 128 10.44 10.74 10.91
N LEU A 129 10.95 11.16 12.08
CA LEU A 129 10.49 10.66 13.38
C LEU A 129 9.03 11.08 13.67
N ASN A 130 8.68 12.34 13.38
CA ASN A 130 7.34 12.86 13.62
C ASN A 130 6.28 12.14 12.77
N VAL A 131 6.61 11.77 11.53
CA VAL A 131 5.70 11.00 10.65
C VAL A 131 5.76 9.48 10.89
N GLY A 132 6.36 9.02 11.99
CA GLY A 132 6.34 7.60 12.38
C GLY A 132 7.16 6.67 11.49
N LEU A 133 8.30 7.14 10.98
CA LEU A 133 9.24 6.36 10.16
C LEU A 133 10.53 6.00 10.90
N ASP A 134 10.53 6.09 12.24
CA ASP A 134 11.70 5.93 13.10
C ASP A 134 12.41 4.57 12.94
N TYR A 135 11.66 3.52 12.58
CA TYR A 135 12.15 2.16 12.39
C TYR A 135 12.87 1.93 11.05
N LEU A 136 12.64 2.78 10.05
CA LEU A 136 13.24 2.60 8.74
C LEU A 136 14.72 2.97 8.76
N THR A 137 15.52 2.22 8.01
CA THR A 137 16.92 2.55 7.78
C THR A 137 17.07 3.51 6.61
N LEU A 138 18.03 4.42 6.63
CA LEU A 138 18.28 5.34 5.51
C LEU A 138 18.70 4.61 4.21
N GLU A 139 19.26 3.40 4.31
CA GLU A 139 19.62 2.55 3.16
C GLU A 139 18.41 1.86 2.49
N ARG A 140 17.23 1.88 3.13
CA ARG A 140 16.05 1.13 2.66
C ARG A 140 15.75 1.46 1.19
N LYS A 141 15.64 0.43 0.35
CA LYS A 141 15.34 0.60 -1.07
C LYS A 141 13.95 1.24 -1.24
N ALA A 142 13.85 2.31 -2.01
CA ALA A 142 12.58 3.01 -2.21
C ALA A 142 11.46 2.11 -2.76
N GLY A 143 11.80 1.13 -3.61
CA GLY A 143 10.84 0.18 -4.17
C GLY A 143 10.32 -0.89 -3.20
N THR A 144 10.86 -0.97 -1.98
CA THR A 144 10.40 -1.91 -0.94
C THR A 144 9.64 -1.22 0.19
N LEU A 145 9.32 0.07 0.01
CA LEU A 145 8.44 0.84 0.87
C LEU A 145 6.98 0.56 0.51
N SER A 146 6.13 0.50 1.52
CA SER A 146 4.68 0.57 1.37
C SER A 146 4.25 1.94 0.82
N GLY A 147 3.02 2.01 0.28
CA GLY A 147 2.45 3.26 -0.20
C GLY A 147 2.46 4.37 0.86
N GLY A 148 2.00 4.04 2.08
CA GLY A 148 2.00 4.96 3.22
C GLY A 148 3.40 5.41 3.65
N GLU A 149 4.39 4.51 3.71
CA GLU A 149 5.78 4.91 4.01
C GLU A 149 6.35 5.86 2.96
N ALA A 150 6.16 5.56 1.67
CA ALA A 150 6.63 6.42 0.58
C ALA A 150 5.95 7.80 0.60
N GLN A 151 4.65 7.84 0.89
CA GLN A 151 3.90 9.08 1.05
C GLN A 151 4.41 9.91 2.22
N ARG A 152 4.64 9.29 3.38
CA ARG A 152 5.17 10.00 4.57
C ARG A 152 6.59 10.49 4.38
N ILE A 153 7.44 9.76 3.65
CA ILE A 153 8.77 10.25 3.25
C ILE A 153 8.63 11.50 2.37
N ARG A 154 7.68 11.49 1.43
CA ARG A 154 7.42 12.66 0.58
C ARG A 154 6.94 13.85 1.41
N LEU A 155 6.02 13.63 2.36
CA LEU A 155 5.55 14.66 3.28
C LEU A 155 6.71 15.24 4.10
N ALA A 156 7.51 14.40 4.76
CA ALA A 156 8.67 14.83 5.53
C ALA A 156 9.67 15.64 4.68
N SER A 157 9.86 15.27 3.41
CA SER A 157 10.72 16.02 2.48
C SER A 157 10.15 17.39 2.10
N GLN A 158 8.83 17.57 2.07
CA GLN A 158 8.21 18.87 1.79
C GLN A 158 8.22 19.78 3.01
N ILE A 159 8.04 19.24 4.21
CA ILE A 159 8.07 20.08 5.42
C ILE A 159 9.50 20.62 5.64
N GLY A 160 10.52 19.81 5.32
CA GLY A 160 11.91 20.24 5.38
C GLY A 160 12.29 21.38 4.43
N SER A 161 11.48 21.72 3.42
CA SER A 161 11.76 22.85 2.53
C SER A 161 11.23 24.20 3.06
N TYR A 162 10.51 24.22 4.19
CA TYR A 162 9.98 25.42 4.85
C TYR A 162 9.28 26.40 3.91
N LEU A 163 8.53 25.87 2.93
CA LEU A 163 7.76 26.71 2.01
C LEU A 163 6.59 27.38 2.76
N VAL A 164 6.31 28.63 2.39
CA VAL A 164 5.22 29.46 2.93
C VAL A 164 4.31 29.88 1.76
N GLY A 165 3.00 30.02 2.00
CA GLY A 165 2.04 30.38 0.97
C GLY A 165 1.78 29.25 -0.04
N THR A 166 2.08 28.01 0.33
CA THR A 166 1.88 26.84 -0.51
C THR A 166 0.52 26.19 -0.21
N LEU A 167 -0.16 25.72 -1.25
CA LEU A 167 -1.34 24.87 -1.13
C LEU A 167 -0.91 23.40 -1.20
N TYR A 168 -0.99 22.70 -0.07
CA TYR A 168 -0.76 21.27 0.02
C TYR A 168 -2.08 20.53 -0.17
N VAL A 169 -2.09 19.55 -1.07
CA VAL A 169 -3.21 18.61 -1.25
C VAL A 169 -2.69 17.23 -0.90
N LEU A 170 -3.19 16.67 0.20
CA LEU A 170 -2.78 15.38 0.75
C LEU A 170 -3.93 14.39 0.60
N ASP A 171 -3.61 13.23 0.05
CA ASP A 171 -4.56 12.14 -0.20
C ASP A 171 -4.34 11.03 0.84
N GLU A 172 -5.15 11.01 1.90
CA GLU A 172 -5.12 10.03 2.99
C GLU A 172 -3.73 9.83 3.64
N PRO A 173 -3.14 10.86 4.27
CA PRO A 173 -1.82 10.73 4.88
C PRO A 173 -1.77 9.75 6.06
N THR A 174 -2.92 9.32 6.61
CA THR A 174 -2.99 8.36 7.72
C THR A 174 -2.86 6.89 7.30
N ILE A 175 -2.78 6.59 6.00
CA ILE A 175 -2.68 5.20 5.49
C ILE A 175 -1.52 4.44 6.13
N GLY A 176 -1.81 3.25 6.65
CA GLY A 176 -0.83 2.35 7.26
C GLY A 176 -0.18 2.89 8.53
N LEU A 177 -0.78 3.92 9.17
CA LEU A 177 -0.39 4.39 10.49
C LEU A 177 -1.24 3.73 11.58
N HIS A 178 -0.58 3.42 12.69
CA HIS A 178 -1.27 3.04 13.92
C HIS A 178 -1.83 4.29 14.60
N GLN A 179 -2.94 4.17 15.34
CA GLN A 179 -3.63 5.30 16.01
C GLN A 179 -2.71 6.13 16.91
N ARG A 180 -1.68 5.50 17.47
CA ARG A 180 -0.65 6.17 18.27
C ARG A 180 0.14 7.22 17.49
N ASP A 181 0.52 6.88 16.26
CA ASP A 181 1.38 7.73 15.44
C ASP A 181 0.56 8.74 14.63
N ASN A 182 -0.75 8.53 14.53
CA ASN A 182 -1.70 9.46 13.93
C ASN A 182 -1.67 10.85 14.60
N ALA A 183 -1.67 10.89 15.93
CA ALA A 183 -1.60 12.15 16.68
C ALA A 183 -0.36 13.00 16.33
N LYS A 184 0.80 12.36 16.08
CA LYS A 184 2.04 13.06 15.69
C LYS A 184 1.96 13.62 14.28
N LEU A 185 1.28 12.89 13.38
CA LEU A 185 1.04 13.36 12.02
C LEU A 185 0.13 14.60 12.04
N ILE A 186 -0.96 14.56 12.82
CA ILE A 186 -1.88 15.70 12.98
C ILE A 186 -1.13 16.95 13.50
N GLU A 187 -0.31 16.79 14.55
CA GLU A 187 0.54 17.88 15.07
C GLU A 187 1.44 18.46 13.97
N THR A 188 2.05 17.59 13.17
CA THR A 188 2.90 17.99 12.04
C THR A 188 2.12 18.73 10.94
N LEU A 189 0.85 18.37 10.70
CA LEU A 189 -0.01 19.08 9.77
C LEU A 189 -0.40 20.46 10.30
N HIS A 190 -0.68 20.58 11.61
CA HIS A 190 -0.90 21.88 12.26
C HIS A 190 0.34 22.77 12.17
N GLU A 191 1.54 22.24 12.44
CA GLU A 191 2.80 22.98 12.25
C GLU A 191 2.94 23.50 10.81
N LEU A 192 2.66 22.65 9.81
CA LEU A 192 2.76 23.03 8.40
C LEU A 192 1.74 24.12 8.01
N ARG A 193 0.52 24.07 8.56
CA ARG A 193 -0.52 25.09 8.39
C ARG A 193 -0.06 26.41 9.02
N ASP A 194 0.43 26.36 10.24
CA ASP A 194 0.79 27.53 11.05
C ASP A 194 2.02 28.28 10.51
N LEU A 195 2.84 27.63 9.68
CA LEU A 195 3.86 28.29 8.86
C LEU A 195 3.30 29.26 7.80
N GLY A 196 1.98 29.31 7.62
CA GLY A 196 1.31 30.15 6.62
C GLY A 196 0.98 29.41 5.33
N ASN A 197 0.70 28.11 5.42
CA ASN A 197 0.29 27.29 4.28
C ASN A 197 -1.19 26.92 4.38
N THR A 198 -1.80 26.58 3.26
CA THR A 198 -3.14 25.97 3.22
C THR A 198 -2.98 24.48 2.98
N ILE A 199 -3.66 23.66 3.78
CA ILE A 199 -3.61 22.20 3.66
C ILE A 199 -5.02 21.70 3.40
N ILE A 200 -5.21 21.03 2.28
CA ILE A 200 -6.41 20.27 1.96
C ILE A 200 -6.06 18.80 2.16
N VAL A 201 -6.78 18.13 3.05
CA VAL A 201 -6.58 16.73 3.34
C VAL A 201 -7.84 15.97 2.94
N VAL A 202 -7.70 14.98 2.07
CA VAL A 202 -8.73 13.97 1.82
C VAL A 202 -8.53 12.87 2.85
N GLU A 203 -9.49 12.65 3.74
CA GLU A 203 -9.36 11.69 4.84
C GLU A 203 -10.68 11.01 5.19
N HIS A 204 -10.53 9.84 5.80
CA HIS A 204 -11.62 9.03 6.33
C HIS A 204 -11.43 8.76 7.84
N ASP A 205 -10.24 9.06 8.39
CA ASP A 205 -9.95 8.87 9.81
C ASP A 205 -10.70 9.88 10.70
N GLU A 206 -11.38 9.35 11.73
CA GLU A 206 -12.21 10.15 12.63
C GLU A 206 -11.41 11.21 13.41
N GLU A 207 -10.22 10.84 13.90
CA GLU A 207 -9.38 11.74 14.69
C GLU A 207 -8.90 12.92 13.85
N THR A 208 -8.42 12.66 12.64
CA THR A 208 -8.00 13.70 11.69
C THR A 208 -9.14 14.64 11.31
N ILE A 209 -10.34 14.08 11.06
CA ILE A 209 -11.52 14.90 10.74
C ILE A 209 -11.88 15.83 11.92
N ARG A 210 -11.81 15.33 13.16
CA ARG A 210 -12.13 16.12 14.37
C ARG A 210 -11.12 17.21 14.68
N GLU A 211 -9.85 17.01 14.30
CA GLU A 211 -8.75 17.97 14.52
C GLU A 211 -8.59 18.97 13.34
N SER A 212 -9.45 18.88 12.32
CA SER A 212 -9.47 19.83 11.21
C SER A 212 -10.13 21.17 11.59
N ASP A 213 -9.75 22.25 10.91
CA ASP A 213 -10.39 23.57 11.10
C ASP A 213 -11.74 23.67 10.38
N TYR A 214 -11.86 22.99 9.23
CA TYR A 214 -12.99 23.09 8.33
C TYR A 214 -13.24 21.76 7.63
N LEU A 215 -14.50 21.32 7.61
CA LEU A 215 -14.93 20.11 6.93
C LEU A 215 -15.63 20.46 5.63
N VAL A 216 -15.32 19.70 4.57
CA VAL A 216 -16.12 19.62 3.34
C VAL A 216 -16.42 18.15 3.11
N ASP A 217 -17.69 17.78 3.19
CA ASP A 217 -18.16 16.42 2.95
C ASP A 217 -18.78 16.31 1.56
N ILE A 218 -18.34 15.32 0.78
CA ILE A 218 -18.76 15.08 -0.60
C ILE A 218 -19.59 13.80 -0.63
N GLY A 219 -20.77 13.85 -1.25
CA GLY A 219 -21.65 12.70 -1.32
C GLY A 219 -22.93 12.98 -2.12
N PRO A 220 -24.08 12.39 -1.73
CA PRO A 220 -24.31 11.49 -0.59
C PRO A 220 -23.80 10.05 -0.79
N ALA A 221 -23.44 9.67 -2.02
CA ALA A 221 -22.91 8.36 -2.37
C ALA A 221 -21.75 8.48 -3.38
N ALA A 222 -21.18 7.36 -3.83
CA ALA A 222 -20.09 7.34 -4.79
C ALA A 222 -20.57 7.37 -6.26
N GLY A 223 -19.66 7.74 -7.15
CA GLY A 223 -19.87 7.78 -8.61
C GLY A 223 -21.01 8.70 -9.04
N VAL A 224 -21.93 8.20 -9.88
CA VAL A 224 -23.03 8.98 -10.46
C VAL A 224 -24.03 9.51 -9.42
N HIS A 225 -24.05 8.90 -8.24
CA HIS A 225 -24.91 9.29 -7.11
C HIS A 225 -24.22 10.29 -6.16
N GLY A 226 -23.01 10.74 -6.51
CA GLY A 226 -22.16 11.64 -5.73
C GLY A 226 -21.79 12.93 -6.46
N GLY A 227 -20.71 13.57 -6.01
CA GLY A 227 -20.19 14.79 -6.62
C GLY A 227 -20.85 16.09 -6.11
N TYR A 228 -21.64 16.00 -5.05
CA TYR A 228 -22.26 17.16 -4.41
C TYR A 228 -21.63 17.41 -3.04
N ILE A 229 -21.53 18.68 -2.64
CA ILE A 229 -21.19 19.04 -1.27
C ILE A 229 -22.43 18.81 -0.41
N VAL A 230 -22.39 17.82 0.47
CA VAL A 230 -23.53 17.45 1.34
C VAL A 230 -23.51 18.19 2.67
N ALA A 231 -22.32 18.55 3.15
CA ALA A 231 -22.13 19.38 4.33
C ALA A 231 -20.79 20.13 4.20
N GLN A 232 -20.76 21.40 4.62
CA GLN A 232 -19.52 22.15 4.74
C GLN A 232 -19.60 23.15 5.88
N GLY A 233 -18.49 23.38 6.60
CA GLY A 233 -18.49 24.29 7.74
C GLY A 233 -17.34 24.06 8.70
N PRO A 234 -17.17 24.99 9.67
CA PRO A 234 -16.12 24.89 10.66
C PRO A 234 -16.38 23.75 11.66
N ILE A 235 -15.30 23.10 12.07
CA ILE A 235 -15.29 22.13 13.16
C ILE A 235 -15.02 22.87 14.48
N PRO A 236 -15.65 22.50 15.61
CA PRO A 236 -16.59 21.39 15.81
C PRO A 236 -18.08 21.78 15.61
N GLU A 237 -18.37 22.97 15.10
CA GLU A 237 -19.75 23.50 15.01
C GLU A 237 -20.64 22.66 14.10
N ILE A 238 -20.14 22.27 12.92
CA ILE A 238 -20.89 21.47 11.94
C ILE A 238 -21.28 20.08 12.47
N ILE A 239 -20.45 19.48 13.34
CA ILE A 239 -20.77 18.19 13.98
C ILE A 239 -22.01 18.34 14.88
N LYS A 240 -22.22 19.50 15.51
CA LYS A 240 -23.37 19.75 16.38
C LYS A 240 -24.64 20.15 15.60
N ASP A 241 -24.51 20.63 14.36
CA ASP A 241 -25.64 21.09 13.55
C ASP A 241 -26.50 19.93 13.00
N LYS A 242 -27.52 19.54 13.76
CA LYS A 242 -28.45 18.46 13.40
C LYS A 242 -29.21 18.68 12.09
N LYS A 243 -29.20 19.89 11.51
CA LYS A 243 -29.85 20.17 10.22
C LYS A 243 -29.03 19.64 9.03
N GLN A 244 -27.72 19.48 9.20
CA GLN A 244 -26.85 18.93 8.17
C GLN A 244 -27.11 17.43 8.00
N ASN A 245 -27.42 17.03 6.77
CA ASN A 245 -27.64 15.65 6.38
C ASN A 245 -26.42 15.12 5.64
N SER A 246 -25.54 14.42 6.36
CA SER A 246 -24.29 13.89 5.83
C SER A 246 -24.05 12.51 6.47
N PRO A 247 -23.73 11.47 5.66
CA PRO A 247 -23.36 10.16 6.18
C PRO A 247 -22.18 10.25 7.14
N THR A 248 -21.14 11.01 6.79
CA THR A 248 -19.94 11.25 7.59
C THR A 248 -20.31 11.84 8.95
N LEU A 249 -21.11 12.91 8.97
CA LEU A 249 -21.57 13.54 10.21
C LEU A 249 -22.43 12.60 11.07
N ASP A 250 -23.23 11.71 10.47
CA ASP A 250 -24.01 10.73 11.22
C ASP A 250 -23.11 9.70 11.94
N TYR A 251 -21.97 9.31 11.36
CA TYR A 251 -20.95 8.50 12.03
C TYR A 251 -20.25 9.30 13.15
N LEU A 252 -19.80 10.53 12.87
CA LEU A 252 -19.14 11.39 13.88
C LEU A 252 -20.05 11.75 15.06
N ARG A 253 -21.37 11.79 14.86
CA ARG A 253 -22.37 12.03 15.92
C ARG A 253 -22.74 10.76 16.69
N GLY A 254 -22.28 9.58 16.24
CA GLY A 254 -22.66 8.28 16.79
C GLY A 254 -24.10 7.87 16.48
N LYS A 255 -24.76 8.48 15.49
CA LYS A 255 -26.09 8.03 15.02
C LYS A 255 -25.98 6.73 14.22
N LYS A 256 -24.90 6.59 13.45
CA LYS A 256 -24.50 5.36 12.76
C LYS A 256 -23.15 4.92 13.30
N PHE A 257 -22.95 3.62 13.43
CA PHE A 257 -21.69 3.02 13.82
C PHE A 257 -21.70 1.55 13.40
N ILE A 258 -20.52 0.97 13.19
CA ILE A 258 -20.40 -0.46 12.93
C ILE A 258 -20.62 -1.20 14.25
N GLU A 259 -21.67 -2.02 14.32
CA GLU A 259 -22.02 -2.76 15.52
C GLU A 259 -20.96 -3.82 15.87
N ILE A 260 -20.75 -4.02 17.17
CA ILE A 260 -19.93 -5.14 17.65
C ILE A 260 -20.73 -6.44 17.46
N PRO A 261 -20.13 -7.51 16.89
CA PRO A 261 -20.82 -8.78 16.75
C PRO A 261 -21.34 -9.32 18.08
N LYS A 262 -22.67 -9.53 18.19
CA LYS A 262 -23.32 -10.06 19.40
C LYS A 262 -22.77 -11.42 19.83
N THR A 263 -22.38 -12.24 18.87
CA THR A 263 -21.76 -13.55 19.08
C THR A 263 -20.59 -13.72 18.13
N ARG A 264 -19.39 -13.99 18.67
CA ARG A 264 -18.21 -14.37 17.88
C ARG A 264 -18.13 -15.88 17.69
N ARG A 265 -17.49 -16.31 16.61
CA ARG A 265 -17.26 -17.74 16.38
C ARG A 265 -16.18 -18.24 17.35
N LYS A 266 -16.58 -19.10 18.29
CA LYS A 266 -15.69 -19.59 19.37
C LYS A 266 -14.44 -20.28 18.80
N VAL A 267 -13.28 -19.97 19.36
CA VAL A 267 -12.05 -20.74 19.18
C VAL A 267 -11.88 -21.62 20.42
N THR A 268 -11.75 -22.94 20.22
CA THR A 268 -11.64 -23.92 21.31
C THR A 268 -10.29 -24.63 21.25
N ASP A 269 -9.93 -25.37 22.29
CA ASP A 269 -8.64 -26.08 22.35
C ASP A 269 -8.50 -27.15 21.24
N ASN A 270 -9.61 -27.72 20.77
CA ASN A 270 -9.65 -28.72 19.68
C ASN A 270 -9.85 -28.08 18.29
N HIS A 271 -9.67 -26.78 18.16
CA HIS A 271 -9.86 -26.08 16.89
C HIS A 271 -8.71 -26.36 15.91
N ASP A 272 -8.99 -26.29 14.61
CA ASP A 272 -7.95 -26.44 13.58
C ASP A 272 -7.11 -25.16 13.52
N PHE A 273 -5.79 -25.29 13.72
CA PHE A 273 -4.85 -24.17 13.67
C PHE A 273 -3.79 -24.37 12.60
N LEU A 274 -3.45 -23.28 11.92
CA LEU A 274 -2.17 -23.16 11.22
C LEU A 274 -1.13 -22.67 12.22
N LYS A 275 -0.15 -23.51 12.55
CA LYS A 275 0.83 -23.25 13.63
C LYS A 275 2.15 -22.83 13.02
N ILE A 276 2.52 -21.57 13.16
CA ILE A 276 3.80 -21.01 12.74
C ILE A 276 4.80 -21.18 13.89
N ARG A 277 5.95 -21.80 13.62
CA ARG A 277 6.97 -22.06 14.64
C ARG A 277 8.34 -21.53 14.25
N GLY A 278 8.91 -20.71 15.13
CA GLY A 278 10.23 -20.11 14.99
C GLY A 278 10.40 -19.27 13.74
N ALA A 279 9.49 -18.31 13.49
CA ALA A 279 9.64 -17.36 12.39
C ALA A 279 10.67 -16.27 12.75
N THR A 280 11.66 -16.07 11.86
CA THR A 280 12.81 -15.17 12.06
C THR A 280 13.08 -14.25 10.86
N GLU A 281 12.15 -14.16 9.91
CA GLU A 281 12.31 -13.30 8.74
C GLU A 281 12.29 -11.81 9.14
N ASN A 282 13.13 -10.99 8.51
CA ASN A 282 13.33 -9.57 8.82
C ASN A 282 13.55 -9.32 10.33
N ASN A 283 12.65 -8.59 10.98
CA ASN A 283 12.73 -8.24 12.40
C ASN A 283 11.99 -9.21 13.33
N LEU A 284 11.42 -10.32 12.83
CA LEU A 284 10.71 -11.29 13.66
C LEU A 284 11.66 -12.01 14.62
N GLN A 285 11.31 -12.07 15.91
CA GLN A 285 12.18 -12.58 16.97
C GLN A 285 11.87 -14.04 17.34
N ASN A 286 12.06 -14.97 16.38
CA ASN A 286 11.82 -16.42 16.57
C ASN A 286 10.42 -16.71 17.15
N ILE A 287 9.40 -16.10 16.55
CA ILE A 287 8.04 -16.12 17.09
C ILE A 287 7.32 -17.44 16.81
N ASN A 288 6.41 -17.79 17.72
CA ASN A 288 5.48 -18.90 17.58
C ASN A 288 4.06 -18.34 17.65
N VAL A 289 3.24 -18.61 16.63
CA VAL A 289 1.88 -18.07 16.51
C VAL A 289 0.95 -19.17 16.02
N ASP A 290 -0.24 -19.23 16.62
CA ASP A 290 -1.32 -20.14 16.22
C ASP A 290 -2.45 -19.34 15.58
N LEU A 291 -2.70 -19.62 14.30
CA LEU A 291 -3.74 -18.96 13.51
C LEU A 291 -4.96 -19.88 13.43
N PRO A 292 -6.09 -19.54 14.08
CA PRO A 292 -7.29 -20.37 14.04
C PRO A 292 -7.92 -20.33 12.63
N LEU A 293 -8.15 -21.50 12.06
CA LEU A 293 -8.75 -21.62 10.72
C LEU A 293 -10.26 -21.41 10.77
N ARG A 294 -10.90 -21.05 9.65
CA ARG A 294 -12.35 -20.84 9.55
C ARG A 294 -12.85 -19.71 10.46
N ARG A 295 -12.01 -18.69 10.64
CA ARG A 295 -12.27 -17.50 11.47
C ARG A 295 -11.86 -16.25 10.70
N LEU A 296 -12.43 -15.11 11.10
CA LEU A 296 -11.89 -13.80 10.76
C LEU A 296 -10.77 -13.47 11.75
N VAL A 297 -9.53 -13.49 11.28
CA VAL A 297 -8.33 -13.23 12.08
C VAL A 297 -7.75 -11.88 11.69
N ALA A 298 -7.66 -10.96 12.64
CA ALA A 298 -6.96 -9.68 12.45
C ALA A 298 -5.52 -9.78 12.97
N VAL A 299 -4.56 -9.35 12.16
CA VAL A 299 -3.16 -9.18 12.54
C VAL A 299 -2.89 -7.69 12.72
N THR A 300 -2.61 -7.29 13.95
CA THR A 300 -2.52 -5.88 14.37
C THR A 300 -1.12 -5.55 14.89
N GLY A 301 -0.90 -4.29 15.25
CA GLY A 301 0.34 -3.79 15.81
C GLY A 301 0.86 -2.55 15.10
N VAL A 302 1.82 -1.86 15.70
CA VAL A 302 2.40 -0.61 15.15
C VAL A 302 3.08 -0.81 13.80
N SER A 303 3.28 0.27 13.04
CA SER A 303 3.99 0.22 11.76
C SER A 303 5.43 -0.28 11.98
N GLY A 304 5.90 -1.17 11.10
CA GLY A 304 7.20 -1.83 11.25
C GLY A 304 7.27 -2.96 12.29
N SER A 305 6.16 -3.37 12.93
CA SER A 305 6.18 -4.46 13.94
C SER A 305 6.39 -5.86 13.36
N GLY A 306 6.29 -6.03 12.04
CA GLY A 306 6.48 -7.31 11.35
C GLY A 306 5.19 -7.97 10.81
N LYS A 307 4.04 -7.25 10.78
CA LYS A 307 2.75 -7.76 10.28
C LYS A 307 2.84 -8.35 8.87
N SER A 308 3.28 -7.54 7.90
CA SER A 308 3.41 -7.97 6.50
C SER A 308 4.44 -9.09 6.35
N THR A 309 5.52 -9.07 7.14
CA THR A 309 6.50 -10.17 7.13
C THR A 309 5.90 -11.49 7.60
N LEU A 310 5.13 -11.49 8.69
CA LEU A 310 4.46 -12.70 9.17
C LEU A 310 3.42 -13.21 8.16
N VAL A 311 2.54 -12.33 7.69
CA VAL A 311 1.39 -12.71 6.86
C VAL A 311 1.81 -13.04 5.43
N TYR A 312 2.66 -12.22 4.80
CA TYR A 312 3.06 -12.40 3.41
C TYR A 312 4.31 -13.24 3.23
N ASP A 313 5.42 -12.81 3.84
CA ASP A 313 6.71 -13.46 3.60
C ASP A 313 6.77 -14.86 4.19
N VAL A 314 6.18 -15.06 5.36
CA VAL A 314 6.17 -16.37 6.04
C VAL A 314 4.94 -17.18 5.64
N VAL A 315 3.72 -16.70 5.90
CA VAL A 315 2.50 -17.51 5.71
C VAL A 315 2.11 -17.64 4.24
N TYR A 316 1.86 -16.53 3.53
CA TYR A 316 1.37 -16.60 2.14
C TYR A 316 2.34 -17.30 1.20
N LYS A 317 3.62 -16.91 1.19
CA LYS A 317 4.61 -17.52 0.29
C LYS A 317 4.73 -19.03 0.52
N ALA A 318 4.74 -19.48 1.78
CA ALA A 318 4.79 -20.90 2.11
C ALA A 318 3.53 -21.66 1.63
N LEU A 319 2.34 -21.12 1.89
CA LEU A 319 1.08 -21.72 1.43
C LEU A 319 0.96 -21.71 -0.09
N SER A 320 1.33 -20.62 -0.76
CA SER A 320 1.25 -20.48 -2.21
C SER A 320 2.19 -21.44 -2.93
N ASN A 321 3.41 -21.65 -2.42
CA ASN A 321 4.30 -22.67 -2.96
C ASN A 321 3.73 -24.08 -2.81
N ARG A 322 3.10 -24.37 -1.66
CA ARG A 322 2.53 -25.69 -1.36
C ARG A 322 1.29 -26.00 -2.20
N PHE A 323 0.38 -25.04 -2.34
CA PHE A 323 -0.97 -25.27 -2.86
C PHE A 323 -1.24 -24.64 -4.23
N ASN A 324 -0.58 -23.53 -4.55
CA ASN A 324 -0.79 -22.82 -5.81
C ASN A 324 0.32 -23.12 -6.85
N GLY A 325 1.33 -23.93 -6.50
CA GLY A 325 2.46 -24.24 -7.38
C GLY A 325 3.37 -23.04 -7.65
N SER A 326 3.42 -22.07 -6.73
CA SER A 326 4.30 -20.91 -6.86
C SER A 326 5.76 -21.24 -6.55
N ALA A 327 6.68 -20.38 -6.99
CA ALA A 327 8.12 -20.52 -6.78
C ALA A 327 8.70 -19.33 -5.99
N TYR A 328 8.00 -18.88 -4.96
CA TYR A 328 8.51 -17.83 -4.09
C TYR A 328 9.61 -18.37 -3.17
N LYS A 329 10.55 -17.52 -2.76
CA LYS A 329 11.44 -17.82 -1.64
C LYS A 329 10.67 -17.52 -0.34
N PRO A 330 10.27 -18.52 0.47
CA PRO A 330 9.57 -18.27 1.72
C PRO A 330 10.52 -17.62 2.73
N GLY A 331 9.97 -16.79 3.61
CA GLY A 331 10.71 -16.20 4.72
C GLY A 331 11.23 -17.27 5.70
N ALA A 332 12.26 -16.93 6.46
CA ALA A 332 12.89 -17.79 7.43
C ALA A 332 11.90 -18.22 8.54
N VAL A 333 11.59 -19.51 8.57
CA VAL A 333 10.72 -20.15 9.55
C VAL A 333 11.17 -21.59 9.78
N LYS A 334 11.13 -22.08 11.03
CA LYS A 334 11.53 -23.47 11.33
C LYS A 334 10.52 -24.49 10.81
N SER A 335 9.23 -24.26 11.04
CA SER A 335 8.16 -25.12 10.54
C SER A 335 6.79 -24.43 10.55
N ILE A 336 5.91 -24.90 9.67
CA ILE A 336 4.50 -24.53 9.63
C ILE A 336 3.70 -25.84 9.68
N LEU A 337 2.87 -26.02 10.73
CA LEU A 337 2.05 -27.22 10.95
C LEU A 337 0.57 -26.91 10.71
N GLY A 338 -0.26 -27.94 10.46
CA GLY A 338 -1.69 -27.78 10.18
C GLY A 338 -1.99 -27.45 8.71
N LEU A 339 -1.07 -27.79 7.81
CA LEU A 339 -1.23 -27.57 6.37
C LEU A 339 -2.32 -28.47 5.77
N GLU A 340 -2.59 -29.63 6.36
CA GLU A 340 -3.65 -30.57 5.98
C GLU A 340 -5.08 -29.98 6.06
N TYR A 341 -5.25 -28.90 6.82
CA TYR A 341 -6.52 -28.20 6.96
C TYR A 341 -6.74 -27.08 5.93
N VAL A 342 -5.76 -26.84 5.04
CA VAL A 342 -5.76 -25.80 4.00
C VAL A 342 -5.60 -26.46 2.63
N ASN A 343 -6.28 -25.93 1.62
CA ASN A 343 -6.17 -26.43 0.23
C ASN A 343 -5.72 -25.37 -0.79
N ARG A 344 -5.83 -24.09 -0.44
CA ARG A 344 -5.51 -22.96 -1.31
C ARG A 344 -5.24 -21.72 -0.48
N ALA A 345 -4.32 -20.87 -0.94
CA ALA A 345 -4.10 -19.54 -0.38
C ALA A 345 -4.34 -18.48 -1.44
N VAL A 346 -4.97 -17.38 -1.06
CA VAL A 346 -5.27 -16.25 -1.94
C VAL A 346 -4.81 -14.97 -1.28
N ASN A 347 -3.91 -14.24 -1.93
CA ASN A 347 -3.56 -12.89 -1.53
C ASN A 347 -4.45 -11.89 -2.27
N VAL A 348 -5.05 -10.97 -1.53
CA VAL A 348 -5.82 -9.83 -2.05
C VAL A 348 -5.16 -8.54 -1.56
N ASP A 349 -4.19 -8.08 -2.32
CA ASP A 349 -3.41 -6.86 -2.10
C ASP A 349 -4.03 -5.65 -2.81
N GLN A 350 -3.54 -4.46 -2.48
CA GLN A 350 -3.96 -3.18 -3.07
C GLN A 350 -3.38 -2.91 -4.47
N SER A 351 -2.60 -3.85 -5.02
CA SER A 351 -2.03 -3.68 -6.36
C SER A 351 -3.13 -3.50 -7.42
N ALA A 352 -2.88 -2.64 -8.42
CA ALA A 352 -3.85 -2.42 -9.49
C ALA A 352 -4.23 -3.75 -10.18
N ILE A 353 -5.53 -3.95 -10.46
CA ILE A 353 -6.04 -5.15 -11.18
C ILE A 353 -5.49 -5.27 -12.60
N GLY A 354 -4.91 -4.19 -13.13
CA GLY A 354 -4.17 -4.19 -14.38
C GLY A 354 -3.52 -2.82 -14.60
N ARG A 355 -2.36 -2.83 -15.27
CA ARG A 355 -1.60 -1.60 -15.58
C ARG A 355 -2.00 -0.96 -16.91
N THR A 356 -2.97 -1.54 -17.61
CA THR A 356 -3.39 -1.08 -18.95
C THR A 356 -4.91 -0.85 -18.99
N PRO A 357 -5.40 0.04 -19.87
CA PRO A 357 -6.84 0.25 -20.09
C PRO A 357 -7.62 -0.99 -20.59
N ARG A 358 -6.92 -2.10 -20.92
CA ARG A 358 -7.52 -3.37 -21.34
C ARG A 358 -8.11 -4.16 -20.17
N SER A 359 -7.63 -3.92 -18.96
CA SER A 359 -8.24 -4.49 -17.74
C SER A 359 -9.31 -3.54 -17.24
N ASN A 360 -10.42 -4.09 -16.78
CA ASN A 360 -11.59 -3.38 -16.26
C ASN A 360 -12.41 -4.34 -15.36
N PRO A 361 -13.39 -3.87 -14.59
CA PRO A 361 -14.21 -4.73 -13.73
C PRO A 361 -14.78 -5.96 -14.47
N ALA A 362 -15.38 -5.76 -15.65
CA ALA A 362 -16.02 -6.83 -16.41
C ALA A 362 -15.04 -7.94 -16.85
N THR A 363 -13.84 -7.57 -17.30
CA THR A 363 -12.80 -8.53 -17.71
C THR A 363 -12.24 -9.28 -16.51
N TYR A 364 -12.04 -8.60 -15.39
CA TYR A 364 -11.43 -9.18 -14.20
C TYR A 364 -12.32 -10.24 -13.53
N VAL A 365 -13.62 -9.96 -13.36
CA VAL A 365 -14.57 -10.93 -12.76
C VAL A 365 -15.01 -12.04 -13.73
N GLY A 366 -14.55 -11.99 -14.98
CA GLY A 366 -14.90 -12.93 -16.04
C GLY A 366 -16.28 -12.72 -16.66
N ALA A 367 -17.01 -11.66 -16.30
CA ALA A 367 -18.30 -11.31 -16.89
C ALA A 367 -18.17 -10.99 -18.40
N TRP A 368 -17.04 -10.41 -18.82
CA TRP A 368 -16.80 -10.00 -20.20
C TRP A 368 -16.90 -11.13 -21.23
N THR A 369 -16.52 -12.36 -20.86
CA THR A 369 -16.64 -13.50 -21.77
C THR A 369 -18.10 -13.82 -22.06
N HIS A 370 -18.92 -13.90 -21.02
CA HIS A 370 -20.36 -14.15 -21.16
C HIS A 370 -21.08 -13.05 -21.93
N ILE A 371 -20.73 -11.77 -21.68
CA ILE A 371 -21.30 -10.64 -22.41
C ILE A 371 -21.00 -10.77 -23.92
N ARG A 372 -19.76 -11.09 -24.30
CA ARG A 372 -19.40 -11.26 -25.73
C ARG A 372 -20.12 -12.44 -26.39
N ASP A 373 -20.34 -13.53 -25.65
CA ASP A 373 -21.08 -14.68 -26.15
C ASP A 373 -22.55 -14.32 -26.43
N LEU A 374 -23.17 -13.51 -25.57
CA LEU A 374 -24.54 -13.01 -25.77
C LEU A 374 -24.64 -12.13 -27.03
N PHE A 375 -23.70 -11.21 -27.22
CA PHE A 375 -23.67 -10.36 -28.42
C PHE A 375 -23.43 -11.15 -29.70
N ALA A 376 -22.58 -12.18 -29.67
CA ALA A 376 -22.39 -13.08 -30.80
C ALA A 376 -23.63 -13.95 -31.10
N ALA A 377 -24.47 -14.20 -30.08
CA ALA A 377 -25.72 -14.92 -30.23
C ALA A 377 -26.88 -14.05 -30.74
N ALA A 378 -26.74 -12.72 -30.79
CA ALA A 378 -27.79 -11.81 -31.25
C ALA A 378 -28.15 -12.05 -32.75
N PRO A 379 -29.41 -11.82 -33.17
CA PRO A 379 -29.83 -12.07 -34.56
C PRO A 379 -28.97 -11.37 -35.60
N ASP A 380 -28.69 -10.07 -35.41
CA ASP A 380 -27.87 -9.27 -36.32
C ASP A 380 -26.43 -9.79 -36.42
N ALA A 381 -25.86 -10.24 -35.29
CA ALA A 381 -24.52 -10.83 -35.26
C ALA A 381 -24.48 -12.17 -35.99
N ARG A 382 -25.50 -13.02 -35.81
CA ARG A 382 -25.60 -14.33 -36.49
C ARG A 382 -25.69 -14.18 -38.01
N VAL A 383 -26.50 -13.25 -38.50
CA VAL A 383 -26.64 -12.96 -39.94
C VAL A 383 -25.30 -12.50 -40.54
N ARG A 384 -24.56 -11.67 -39.81
CA ARG A 384 -23.24 -11.16 -40.22
C ARG A 384 -22.09 -12.15 -39.96
N GLY A 385 -22.36 -13.33 -39.40
CA GLY A 385 -21.35 -14.34 -39.08
C GLY A 385 -20.38 -13.94 -37.95
N TYR A 386 -20.73 -12.94 -37.15
CA TYR A 386 -19.87 -12.44 -36.07
C TYR A 386 -19.73 -13.47 -34.95
N LYS A 387 -18.49 -13.59 -34.45
CA LYS A 387 -18.11 -14.47 -33.33
C LYS A 387 -17.78 -13.64 -32.09
N PRO A 388 -17.67 -14.24 -30.89
CA PRO A 388 -17.35 -13.52 -29.67
C PRO A 388 -16.04 -12.71 -29.73
N GLY A 389 -15.13 -13.06 -30.65
CA GLY A 389 -13.90 -12.30 -30.91
C GLY A 389 -14.14 -10.91 -31.51
N ARG A 390 -15.20 -10.71 -32.32
CA ARG A 390 -15.54 -9.39 -32.92
C ARG A 390 -15.88 -8.38 -31.82
N PHE A 391 -16.58 -8.82 -30.78
CA PHE A 391 -16.96 -7.99 -29.63
C PHE A 391 -15.85 -7.87 -28.57
N SER A 392 -14.61 -8.28 -28.88
CA SER A 392 -13.47 -8.13 -27.98
C SER A 392 -12.61 -6.95 -28.40
N PHE A 393 -12.46 -5.96 -27.51
CA PHE A 393 -11.53 -4.85 -27.74
C PHE A 393 -10.05 -5.29 -27.69
N ASN A 394 -9.76 -6.52 -27.25
CA ASN A 394 -8.40 -7.06 -27.16
C ASN A 394 -7.93 -7.80 -28.43
N VAL A 395 -8.83 -8.05 -29.39
CA VAL A 395 -8.54 -8.89 -30.56
C VAL A 395 -8.81 -8.09 -31.84
N LYS A 396 -7.95 -8.27 -32.84
CA LYS A 396 -8.18 -7.70 -34.18
C LYS A 396 -9.49 -8.24 -34.76
N GLY A 397 -10.25 -7.37 -35.42
CA GLY A 397 -11.49 -7.76 -36.08
C GLY A 397 -12.59 -6.75 -35.91
N GLY A 398 -12.99 -6.44 -34.66
CA GLY A 398 -14.07 -5.47 -34.38
C GLY A 398 -13.67 -4.30 -33.48
N ARG A 399 -12.43 -4.29 -32.99
CA ARG A 399 -11.87 -3.18 -32.21
C ARG A 399 -11.50 -2.01 -33.12
N CYS A 400 -11.36 -0.82 -32.55
CA CYS A 400 -10.73 0.30 -33.26
C CYS A 400 -9.23 0.05 -33.40
N GLU A 401 -8.71 -0.03 -34.62
CA GLU A 401 -7.28 -0.31 -34.85
C GLU A 401 -6.37 0.89 -34.51
N ASN A 402 -6.86 2.13 -34.56
CA ASN A 402 -6.04 3.31 -34.25
C ASN A 402 -5.60 3.39 -32.79
N CYS A 403 -6.48 3.01 -31.86
CA CYS A 403 -6.12 2.89 -30.45
C CYS A 403 -5.93 1.45 -30.02
N GLU A 404 -5.88 0.50 -30.97
CA GLU A 404 -5.84 -0.95 -30.70
C GLU A 404 -6.85 -1.44 -29.65
N GLY A 405 -8.03 -0.81 -29.59
CA GLY A 405 -9.09 -1.11 -28.63
C GLY A 405 -8.90 -0.52 -27.22
N HIS A 406 -7.87 0.28 -26.97
CA HIS A 406 -7.68 0.99 -25.70
C HIS A 406 -8.71 2.10 -25.48
N GLY A 407 -9.20 2.72 -26.56
CA GLY A 407 -10.05 3.92 -26.50
C GLY A 407 -9.29 5.20 -26.14
N LEU A 408 -8.05 5.06 -25.67
CA LEU A 408 -7.14 6.13 -25.30
C LEU A 408 -5.83 5.96 -26.08
N ILE A 409 -5.12 7.06 -26.31
CA ILE A 409 -3.77 7.11 -26.86
C ILE A 409 -2.84 7.61 -25.75
N ALA A 410 -1.76 6.89 -25.51
CA ALA A 410 -0.75 7.29 -24.53
C ALA A 410 0.23 8.29 -25.16
N ILE A 411 0.43 9.42 -24.50
CA ILE A 411 1.40 10.45 -24.85
C ILE A 411 2.50 10.43 -23.79
N GLU A 412 3.70 10.00 -24.19
CA GLU A 412 4.87 10.06 -23.32
C GLU A 412 5.35 11.50 -23.17
N MET A 413 5.64 11.90 -21.93
CA MET A 413 6.21 13.19 -21.58
C MET A 413 7.57 12.99 -20.91
N HIS A 414 8.54 13.87 -21.15
CA HIS A 414 9.91 13.68 -20.67
C HIS A 414 10.09 13.79 -19.15
N PHE A 415 9.26 14.58 -18.47
CA PHE A 415 9.38 14.87 -17.02
C PHE A 415 8.08 14.70 -16.24
N LEU A 416 6.97 14.45 -16.94
CA LEU A 416 5.66 14.26 -16.35
C LEU A 416 5.20 12.82 -16.60
N PRO A 417 4.32 12.27 -15.75
CA PRO A 417 3.70 10.99 -16.01
C PRO A 417 3.02 10.97 -17.39
N THR A 418 3.07 9.81 -18.07
CA THR A 418 2.39 9.59 -19.34
C THR A 418 0.92 10.00 -19.26
N VAL A 419 0.48 10.84 -20.19
CA VAL A 419 -0.91 11.32 -20.25
C VAL A 419 -1.68 10.49 -21.26
N TYR A 420 -2.91 10.11 -20.91
CA TYR A 420 -3.81 9.39 -21.82
C TYR A 420 -4.85 10.35 -22.39
N VAL A 421 -4.88 10.48 -23.71
CA VAL A 421 -5.88 11.28 -24.42
C VAL A 421 -6.91 10.39 -25.09
N GLN A 422 -8.14 10.88 -25.24
CA GLN A 422 -9.19 10.15 -25.93
C GLN A 422 -8.81 9.90 -27.40
N CYS A 423 -9.08 8.70 -27.91
CA CYS A 423 -8.83 8.41 -29.32
C CYS A 423 -9.82 9.17 -30.21
N ASP A 424 -9.32 9.98 -31.14
CA ASP A 424 -10.15 10.81 -32.02
C ASP A 424 -11.01 10.02 -33.00
N ILE A 425 -10.56 8.83 -33.41
CA ILE A 425 -11.25 8.00 -34.40
C ILE A 425 -12.50 7.33 -33.81
N CYS A 426 -12.33 6.56 -32.72
CA CYS A 426 -13.45 5.90 -32.08
C CYS A 426 -14.15 6.76 -31.03
N LYS A 427 -13.62 7.96 -30.73
CA LYS A 427 -14.09 8.83 -29.63
C LYS A 427 -14.19 8.06 -28.31
N GLY A 428 -13.18 7.25 -28.00
CA GLY A 428 -13.15 6.42 -26.78
C GLY A 428 -13.98 5.13 -26.82
N LYS A 429 -14.74 4.87 -27.89
CA LYS A 429 -15.66 3.72 -27.97
C LYS A 429 -14.98 2.35 -28.07
N ARG A 430 -13.68 2.29 -28.35
CA ARG A 430 -12.86 1.06 -28.46
C ARG A 430 -13.20 0.10 -29.61
N PHE A 431 -14.33 0.27 -30.28
CA PHE A 431 -14.80 -0.58 -31.38
C PHE A 431 -14.94 0.19 -32.69
N ASP A 432 -14.95 -0.54 -33.80
CA ASP A 432 -15.34 -0.01 -35.11
C ASP A 432 -16.85 0.22 -35.20
N ARG A 433 -17.28 0.90 -36.27
CA ARG A 433 -18.68 1.31 -36.43
C ARG A 433 -19.58 0.08 -36.64
N GLU A 434 -19.13 -0.88 -37.43
CA GLU A 434 -19.89 -2.07 -37.82
C GLU A 434 -20.19 -2.98 -36.61
N THR A 435 -19.26 -3.05 -35.65
CA THR A 435 -19.45 -3.80 -34.40
C THR A 435 -20.48 -3.14 -33.49
N LEU A 436 -20.51 -1.80 -33.46
CA LEU A 436 -21.44 -1.02 -32.64
C LEU A 436 -22.88 -0.99 -33.17
N GLU A 437 -23.10 -1.45 -34.40
CA GLU A 437 -24.45 -1.59 -34.96
C GLU A 437 -25.22 -2.76 -34.33
N VAL A 438 -24.53 -3.78 -33.82
CA VAL A 438 -25.18 -4.91 -33.15
C VAL A 438 -25.64 -4.49 -31.77
N LYS A 439 -26.93 -4.67 -31.51
CA LYS A 439 -27.57 -4.37 -30.24
C LYS A 439 -28.10 -5.63 -29.57
N TYR A 440 -28.02 -5.65 -28.25
CA TYR A 440 -28.62 -6.68 -27.41
C TYR A 440 -29.69 -6.06 -26.50
N SER A 441 -30.81 -6.76 -26.33
CA SER A 441 -31.89 -6.41 -25.41
C SER A 441 -32.35 -7.66 -24.64
N PRO A 442 -32.53 -7.59 -23.31
CA PRO A 442 -33.06 -8.71 -22.52
C PRO A 442 -34.50 -9.05 -22.90
N SER A 443 -35.32 -8.03 -23.21
CA SER A 443 -36.74 -8.17 -23.58
C SER A 443 -36.95 -8.59 -25.04
N GLY A 444 -35.89 -8.69 -25.84
CA GLY A 444 -35.96 -8.94 -27.28
C GLY A 444 -36.49 -7.78 -28.11
N LYS A 445 -36.88 -6.64 -27.49
CA LYS A 445 -37.35 -5.44 -28.21
C LYS A 445 -36.17 -4.59 -28.68
N SER A 446 -36.15 -4.27 -29.98
CA SER A 446 -35.08 -3.48 -30.61
C SER A 446 -35.00 -2.04 -30.10
N SER A 447 -36.10 -1.47 -29.58
CA SER A 447 -36.15 -0.11 -29.03
C SER A 447 -35.34 0.07 -27.74
N GLU A 448 -35.12 -1.02 -27.00
CA GLU A 448 -34.36 -1.04 -25.74
C GLU A 448 -32.95 -1.62 -25.94
N GLY A 449 -32.58 -1.92 -27.18
CA GLY A 449 -31.31 -2.55 -27.51
C GLY A 449 -30.13 -1.61 -27.29
N LYS A 450 -29.14 -2.10 -26.53
CA LYS A 450 -27.86 -1.43 -26.30
C LYS A 450 -26.73 -2.13 -27.02
N ASN A 451 -25.79 -1.38 -27.58
CA ASN A 451 -24.59 -1.94 -28.19
C ASN A 451 -23.55 -2.32 -27.13
N ILE A 452 -22.48 -3.02 -27.55
CA ILE A 452 -21.46 -3.54 -26.64
C ILE A 452 -20.74 -2.44 -25.85
N TYR A 453 -20.56 -1.25 -26.43
CA TYR A 453 -19.93 -0.12 -25.75
C TYR A 453 -20.88 0.52 -24.73
N GLU A 454 -22.16 0.68 -25.07
CA GLU A 454 -23.18 1.16 -24.13
C GLU A 454 -23.32 0.24 -22.93
N VAL A 455 -23.20 -1.08 -23.10
CA VAL A 455 -23.14 -2.04 -21.99
C VAL A 455 -21.89 -1.82 -21.13
N LEU A 456 -20.73 -1.55 -21.72
CA LEU A 456 -19.50 -1.22 -20.98
C LEU A 456 -19.58 0.13 -20.24
N GLN A 457 -20.49 1.02 -20.62
CA GLN A 457 -20.70 2.32 -19.98
C GLN A 457 -21.75 2.29 -18.87
N MET A 458 -22.52 1.20 -18.77
CA MET A 458 -23.43 0.99 -17.64
C MET A 458 -22.66 0.95 -16.33
N THR A 459 -23.28 1.49 -15.28
CA THR A 459 -22.84 1.19 -13.93
C THR A 459 -23.06 -0.29 -13.62
N ILE A 460 -22.35 -0.83 -12.63
CA ILE A 460 -22.53 -2.22 -12.19
C ILE A 460 -23.96 -2.44 -11.68
N GLU A 461 -24.55 -1.47 -11.01
CA GLU A 461 -25.96 -1.49 -10.57
C GLU A 461 -26.93 -1.61 -11.77
N GLU A 462 -26.75 -0.76 -12.78
CA GLU A 462 -27.55 -0.79 -14.02
C GLU A 462 -27.37 -2.10 -14.77
N ALA A 463 -26.14 -2.60 -14.87
CA ALA A 463 -25.84 -3.85 -15.56
C ALA A 463 -26.40 -5.07 -14.81
N THR A 464 -26.38 -5.05 -13.48
CA THR A 464 -26.96 -6.11 -12.64
C THR A 464 -28.45 -6.25 -12.91
N SER A 465 -29.16 -5.12 -13.01
CA SER A 465 -30.57 -5.06 -13.37
C SER A 465 -30.80 -5.46 -14.84
N PHE A 466 -29.95 -4.98 -15.76
CA PHE A 466 -30.08 -5.27 -17.19
C PHE A 466 -29.89 -6.75 -17.53
N PHE A 467 -29.10 -7.50 -16.75
CA PHE A 467 -28.85 -8.92 -16.98
C PHE A 467 -29.56 -9.86 -15.99
N GLU A 468 -30.62 -9.40 -15.33
CA GLU A 468 -31.37 -10.16 -14.30
C GLU A 468 -31.85 -11.54 -14.81
N ASP A 469 -32.32 -11.62 -16.05
CA ASP A 469 -32.82 -12.86 -16.68
C ASP A 469 -31.71 -13.88 -17.01
N ILE A 470 -30.44 -13.55 -16.78
CA ILE A 470 -29.28 -14.40 -17.09
C ILE A 470 -28.55 -14.75 -15.78
N PRO A 471 -28.93 -15.86 -15.10
CA PRO A 471 -28.50 -16.13 -13.73
C PRO A 471 -26.99 -16.12 -13.52
N TRP A 472 -26.22 -16.78 -14.40
CA TRP A 472 -24.76 -16.88 -14.25
C TRP A 472 -24.01 -15.55 -14.46
N LEU A 473 -24.60 -14.61 -15.19
CA LEU A 473 -24.04 -13.26 -15.38
C LEU A 473 -24.51 -12.34 -14.26
N HIS A 474 -25.81 -12.37 -13.94
CA HIS A 474 -26.40 -11.62 -12.83
C HIS A 474 -25.69 -11.91 -11.51
N GLU A 475 -25.44 -13.17 -11.16
CA GLU A 475 -24.71 -13.53 -9.92
C GLU A 475 -23.33 -12.87 -9.83
N LYS A 476 -22.58 -12.80 -10.94
CA LYS A 476 -21.25 -12.18 -10.96
C LYS A 476 -21.32 -10.66 -10.76
N LEU A 477 -22.31 -10.02 -11.36
CA LEU A 477 -22.51 -8.57 -11.26
C LEU A 477 -23.08 -8.17 -9.91
N LYS A 478 -24.01 -8.96 -9.37
CA LYS A 478 -24.59 -8.78 -8.05
C LYS A 478 -23.55 -8.81 -6.94
N ILE A 479 -22.54 -9.69 -7.05
CA ILE A 479 -21.44 -9.70 -6.07
C ILE A 479 -20.66 -8.37 -6.09
N LEU A 480 -20.38 -7.82 -7.27
CA LEU A 480 -19.72 -6.51 -7.39
C LEU A 480 -20.58 -5.39 -6.79
N ASP A 481 -21.89 -5.45 -6.97
CA ASP A 481 -22.82 -4.49 -6.40
C ASP A 481 -22.88 -4.59 -4.87
N GLU A 482 -23.00 -5.81 -4.33
CA GLU A 482 -23.06 -6.09 -2.89
C GLU A 482 -21.77 -5.68 -2.14
N VAL A 483 -20.60 -5.69 -2.79
CA VAL A 483 -19.34 -5.19 -2.19
C VAL A 483 -19.24 -3.66 -2.22
N GLY A 484 -20.26 -2.97 -2.73
CA GLY A 484 -20.35 -1.51 -2.78
C GLY A 484 -19.73 -0.88 -4.03
N LEU A 485 -19.51 -1.64 -5.10
CA LEU A 485 -18.96 -1.12 -6.36
C LEU A 485 -20.03 -0.80 -7.42
N GLY A 486 -21.31 -0.79 -7.05
CA GLY A 486 -22.44 -0.55 -7.96
C GLY A 486 -22.30 0.69 -8.84
N TYR A 487 -21.63 1.73 -8.33
CA TYR A 487 -21.42 3.02 -9.01
C TYR A 487 -20.37 2.99 -10.15
N LEU A 488 -19.49 1.99 -10.19
CA LEU A 488 -18.43 1.91 -11.20
C LEU A 488 -19.01 1.47 -12.54
N GLN A 489 -18.44 1.98 -13.62
CA GLN A 489 -18.76 1.50 -14.96
C GLN A 489 -18.12 0.13 -15.22
N LEU A 490 -18.83 -0.79 -15.90
CA LEU A 490 -18.30 -2.11 -16.25
C LEU A 490 -16.99 -2.07 -17.02
N GLY A 491 -16.85 -1.08 -17.90
CA GLY A 491 -15.70 -0.86 -18.77
C GLY A 491 -14.65 0.12 -18.25
N GLN A 492 -14.80 0.60 -17.01
CA GLN A 492 -13.89 1.57 -16.40
C GLN A 492 -12.44 1.05 -16.45
N PRO A 493 -11.49 1.80 -17.05
CA PRO A 493 -10.10 1.37 -17.13
C PRO A 493 -9.50 1.04 -15.76
N ALA A 494 -8.79 -0.08 -15.65
CA ALA A 494 -8.11 -0.47 -14.42
C ALA A 494 -7.17 0.59 -13.84
N PRO A 495 -6.40 1.38 -14.63
CA PRO A 495 -5.53 2.42 -14.08
C PRO A 495 -6.25 3.59 -13.42
N THR A 496 -7.56 3.76 -13.67
CA THR A 496 -8.35 4.85 -13.08
C THR A 496 -9.10 4.40 -11.82
N LEU A 497 -8.88 3.16 -11.36
CA LEU A 497 -9.50 2.64 -10.15
C LEU A 497 -8.63 2.95 -8.94
N SER A 498 -9.26 3.25 -7.81
CA SER A 498 -8.54 3.38 -6.53
C SER A 498 -8.01 2.02 -6.05
N GLY A 499 -7.07 2.03 -5.10
CA GLY A 499 -6.56 0.81 -4.48
C GLY A 499 -7.68 -0.02 -3.82
N GLY A 500 -8.56 0.63 -3.06
CA GLY A 500 -9.72 -0.01 -2.43
C GLY A 500 -10.77 -0.52 -3.43
N GLU A 501 -10.96 0.14 -4.57
CA GLU A 501 -11.80 -0.38 -5.66
C GLU A 501 -11.19 -1.63 -6.29
N ALA A 502 -9.90 -1.58 -6.63
CA ALA A 502 -9.16 -2.71 -7.19
C ALA A 502 -9.22 -3.93 -6.26
N GLN A 503 -9.04 -3.72 -4.96
CA GLN A 503 -9.12 -4.79 -3.97
C GLN A 503 -10.52 -5.39 -3.85
N ARG A 504 -11.58 -4.58 -3.81
CA ARG A 504 -12.97 -5.06 -3.78
C ARG A 504 -13.35 -5.84 -5.05
N ILE A 505 -12.81 -5.46 -6.22
CA ILE A 505 -12.97 -6.25 -7.46
C ILE A 505 -12.28 -7.62 -7.33
N LYS A 506 -11.08 -7.68 -6.77
CA LYS A 506 -10.38 -8.95 -6.51
C LYS A 506 -11.16 -9.86 -5.58
N LEU A 507 -11.70 -9.31 -4.48
CA LEU A 507 -12.55 -10.04 -3.54
C LEU A 507 -13.82 -10.57 -4.22
N SER A 508 -14.46 -9.75 -5.04
CA SER A 508 -15.64 -10.12 -5.82
C SER A 508 -15.37 -11.29 -6.77
N ALA A 509 -14.22 -11.26 -7.44
CA ALA A 509 -13.80 -12.33 -8.34
C ALA A 509 -13.61 -13.67 -7.61
N GLU A 510 -13.15 -13.65 -6.35
CA GLU A 510 -13.03 -14.86 -5.54
C GLU A 510 -14.37 -15.34 -4.98
N LEU A 511 -15.25 -14.43 -4.56
CA LEU A 511 -16.61 -14.77 -4.11
C LEU A 511 -17.45 -15.45 -5.19
N GLY A 512 -17.20 -15.09 -6.46
CA GLY A 512 -17.85 -15.67 -7.63
C GLY A 512 -17.26 -17.00 -8.12
N LYS A 513 -16.20 -17.52 -7.47
CA LYS A 513 -15.66 -18.85 -7.76
C LYS A 513 -16.40 -19.92 -6.95
N ARG A 514 -16.35 -21.17 -7.44
CA ARG A 514 -16.88 -22.31 -6.69
C ARG A 514 -16.11 -22.45 -5.37
N ASP A 515 -16.87 -22.55 -4.29
CA ASP A 515 -16.31 -22.70 -2.95
C ASP A 515 -15.63 -24.06 -2.82
N THR A 516 -14.33 -24.02 -2.50
CA THR A 516 -13.57 -25.24 -2.22
C THR A 516 -13.57 -25.59 -0.74
N ARG A 517 -14.07 -24.67 0.12
CA ARG A 517 -13.87 -24.63 1.57
C ARG A 517 -12.38 -24.66 1.93
N ARG A 518 -11.98 -24.32 3.15
CA ARG A 518 -10.55 -24.39 3.58
C ARG A 518 -9.57 -23.52 2.78
N THR A 519 -10.06 -22.53 2.04
CA THR A 519 -9.19 -21.51 1.44
C THR A 519 -8.77 -20.51 2.51
N VAL A 520 -7.52 -20.06 2.48
CA VAL A 520 -7.01 -18.97 3.32
C VAL A 520 -6.90 -17.71 2.47
N TYR A 521 -7.70 -16.71 2.79
CA TYR A 521 -7.64 -15.37 2.20
C TYR A 521 -6.77 -14.47 3.07
N LEU A 522 -5.77 -13.81 2.47
CA LEU A 522 -4.89 -12.87 3.15
C LEU A 522 -5.08 -11.49 2.51
N LEU A 523 -5.43 -10.50 3.32
CA LEU A 523 -5.72 -9.14 2.87
C LEU A 523 -4.81 -8.15 3.59
N ASP A 524 -4.24 -7.22 2.82
CA ASP A 524 -3.43 -6.11 3.35
C ASP A 524 -4.33 -4.88 3.43
N GLU A 525 -4.51 -4.36 4.63
CA GLU A 525 -5.22 -3.11 4.94
C GLU A 525 -6.44 -2.88 4.03
N PRO A 526 -7.44 -3.80 4.04
CA PRO A 526 -8.55 -3.73 3.12
C PRO A 526 -9.50 -2.53 3.33
N THR A 527 -9.32 -1.77 4.41
CA THR A 527 -10.07 -0.55 4.68
C THR A 527 -9.39 0.73 4.20
N THR A 528 -8.20 0.65 3.60
CA THR A 528 -7.54 1.82 3.01
C THR A 528 -8.45 2.52 2.00
N GLY A 529 -8.67 3.81 2.21
CA GLY A 529 -9.55 4.67 1.42
C GLY A 529 -11.02 4.27 1.39
N LEU A 530 -11.51 3.60 2.43
CA LEU A 530 -12.94 3.32 2.58
C LEU A 530 -13.57 4.22 3.64
N HIS A 531 -14.66 4.87 3.25
CA HIS A 531 -15.57 5.53 4.17
C HIS A 531 -16.25 4.50 5.10
N PHE A 532 -16.65 4.92 6.31
CA PHE A 532 -17.26 4.07 7.35
C PHE A 532 -18.37 3.13 6.83
N ALA A 533 -19.25 3.65 5.97
CA ALA A 533 -20.35 2.88 5.38
C ALA A 533 -19.87 1.76 4.43
N ASP A 534 -18.71 1.91 3.81
CA ASP A 534 -18.15 0.88 2.93
C ASP A 534 -17.32 -0.15 3.69
N ILE A 535 -16.75 0.22 4.84
CA ILE A 535 -16.15 -0.73 5.78
C ILE A 535 -17.20 -1.73 6.27
N GLU A 536 -18.42 -1.29 6.55
CA GLU A 536 -19.53 -2.17 6.94
C GLU A 536 -19.83 -3.22 5.84
N LYS A 537 -19.95 -2.79 4.59
CA LYS A 537 -20.18 -3.70 3.43
C LYS A 537 -19.02 -4.67 3.24
N LEU A 538 -17.78 -4.19 3.38
CA LEU A 538 -16.59 -5.03 3.32
C LEU A 538 -16.64 -6.11 4.41
N LEU A 539 -16.97 -5.74 5.64
CA LEU A 539 -17.09 -6.69 6.75
C LEU A 539 -18.16 -7.75 6.45
N MET A 540 -19.32 -7.38 5.91
CA MET A 540 -20.34 -8.36 5.51
C MET A 540 -19.78 -9.39 4.50
N VAL A 541 -18.98 -8.94 3.55
CA VAL A 541 -18.32 -9.78 2.54
C VAL A 541 -17.30 -10.72 3.17
N LEU A 542 -16.43 -10.21 4.05
CA LEU A 542 -15.44 -11.02 4.75
C LEU A 542 -16.11 -12.07 5.65
N GLN A 543 -17.18 -11.69 6.36
CA GLN A 543 -17.95 -12.61 7.19
C GLN A 543 -18.58 -13.73 6.36
N ARG A 544 -19.13 -13.41 5.17
CA ARG A 544 -19.68 -14.40 4.25
C ARG A 544 -18.62 -15.39 3.75
N LEU A 545 -17.37 -14.97 3.52
CA LEU A 545 -16.27 -15.88 3.20
C LEU A 545 -16.00 -16.85 4.36
N VAL A 546 -16.00 -16.35 5.59
CA VAL A 546 -15.79 -17.17 6.80
C VAL A 546 -16.95 -18.15 7.01
N ASP A 547 -18.19 -17.74 6.78
CA ASP A 547 -19.38 -18.59 6.92
C ASP A 547 -19.40 -19.75 5.91
N ARG A 548 -18.78 -19.57 4.74
CA ARG A 548 -18.53 -20.65 3.77
C ARG A 548 -17.48 -21.67 4.25
N GLY A 549 -16.86 -21.45 5.40
CA GLY A 549 -15.83 -22.34 5.97
C GLY A 549 -14.41 -22.03 5.47
N ASN A 550 -14.17 -20.79 5.04
CA ASN A 550 -12.85 -20.30 4.68
C ASN A 550 -12.23 -19.50 5.84
N THR A 551 -10.92 -19.31 5.80
CA THR A 551 -10.20 -18.48 6.78
C THR A 551 -9.90 -17.13 6.13
N VAL A 552 -10.15 -16.04 6.84
CA VAL A 552 -9.84 -14.69 6.38
C VAL A 552 -8.86 -14.09 7.36
N VAL A 553 -7.68 -13.72 6.87
CA VAL A 553 -6.60 -13.08 7.63
C VAL A 553 -6.46 -11.66 7.10
N VAL A 554 -6.73 -10.67 7.94
CA VAL A 554 -6.61 -9.25 7.57
C VAL A 554 -5.47 -8.62 8.36
N ILE A 555 -4.57 -7.92 7.67
CA ILE A 555 -3.68 -6.95 8.32
C ILE A 555 -4.47 -5.67 8.45
N GLU A 556 -4.70 -5.20 9.67
CA GLU A 556 -5.54 -4.04 9.88
C GLU A 556 -5.07 -3.17 11.03
N HIS A 557 -5.37 -1.88 10.85
CA HIS A 557 -5.26 -0.86 11.86
C HIS A 557 -6.65 -0.33 12.23
N ASN A 558 -7.64 -0.44 11.34
CA ASN A 558 -8.97 0.09 11.59
C ASN A 558 -9.68 -0.65 12.74
N LEU A 559 -10.07 0.10 13.77
CA LEU A 559 -10.69 -0.46 14.98
C LEU A 559 -12.05 -1.12 14.71
N ASP A 560 -12.80 -0.69 13.70
CA ASP A 560 -14.08 -1.30 13.34
C ASP A 560 -13.90 -2.70 12.76
N VAL A 561 -12.80 -2.96 12.05
CA VAL A 561 -12.47 -4.30 11.57
C VAL A 561 -11.93 -5.17 12.70
N ILE A 562 -11.02 -4.62 13.51
CA ILE A 562 -10.39 -5.36 14.62
C ILE A 562 -11.46 -5.78 15.65
N LYS A 563 -12.37 -4.88 16.02
CA LYS A 563 -13.48 -5.19 16.93
C LYS A 563 -14.48 -6.18 16.32
N SER A 564 -14.49 -6.36 15.00
CA SER A 564 -15.37 -7.31 14.31
C SER A 564 -14.73 -8.68 14.08
N ALA A 565 -13.42 -8.82 14.34
CA ALA A 565 -12.69 -10.07 14.17
C ALA A 565 -13.07 -11.14 15.21
N ASP A 566 -12.97 -12.41 14.84
CA ASP A 566 -13.13 -13.52 15.78
C ASP A 566 -11.87 -13.70 16.65
N TRP A 567 -10.70 -13.37 16.10
CA TRP A 567 -9.40 -13.54 16.73
C TRP A 567 -8.44 -12.42 16.31
N VAL A 568 -7.58 -12.00 17.22
CA VAL A 568 -6.60 -10.93 17.03
C VAL A 568 -5.22 -11.46 17.41
N ILE A 569 -4.24 -11.16 16.56
CA ILE A 569 -2.81 -11.44 16.78
C ILE A 569 -2.10 -10.09 16.76
N ASP A 570 -1.64 -9.62 17.91
CA ASP A 570 -1.01 -8.32 18.06
C ASP A 570 0.52 -8.44 18.06
N LEU A 571 1.18 -7.74 17.14
CA LEU A 571 2.63 -7.72 16.97
C LEU A 571 3.24 -6.40 17.46
N GLY A 572 4.40 -6.48 18.11
CA GLY A 572 5.08 -5.30 18.65
C GLY A 572 6.20 -5.68 19.62
N PRO A 573 6.38 -4.97 20.74
CA PRO A 573 5.60 -3.79 21.18
C PRO A 573 5.83 -2.54 20.33
N GLU A 574 7.01 -2.41 19.71
CA GLU A 574 7.37 -1.29 18.84
C GLU A 574 7.59 -1.73 17.38
N GLY A 575 7.97 -0.79 16.51
CA GLY A 575 8.44 -1.07 15.15
C GLY A 575 9.93 -1.42 15.10
N GLY A 576 10.39 -1.93 13.95
CA GLY A 576 11.80 -2.14 13.67
C GLY A 576 12.45 -3.21 14.54
N ASP A 577 13.66 -2.95 15.00
CA ASP A 577 14.47 -3.84 15.85
C ASP A 577 13.85 -4.08 17.24
N LYS A 578 13.05 -3.13 17.73
CA LYS A 578 12.29 -3.25 18.99
C LYS A 578 10.96 -4.01 18.84
N GLY A 579 10.60 -4.37 17.60
CA GLY A 579 9.37 -5.09 17.26
C GLY A 579 9.56 -6.59 17.07
N GLY A 580 8.68 -7.20 16.29
CA GLY A 580 8.79 -8.59 15.87
C GLY A 580 8.49 -9.64 16.93
N LYS A 581 7.82 -9.26 18.03
CA LYS A 581 7.29 -10.17 19.04
C LYS A 581 5.76 -10.21 19.00
N VAL A 582 5.21 -11.30 19.52
CA VAL A 582 3.77 -11.44 19.76
C VAL A 582 3.46 -10.84 21.13
N VAL A 583 2.68 -9.77 21.17
CA VAL A 583 2.35 -9.03 22.39
C VAL A 583 1.09 -9.60 23.04
N ALA A 584 0.07 -9.86 22.23
CA ALA A 584 -1.21 -10.39 22.66
C ALA A 584 -1.81 -11.29 21.57
N VAL A 585 -2.55 -12.32 22.00
CA VAL A 585 -3.33 -13.19 21.12
C VAL A 585 -4.62 -13.54 21.84
N GLY A 586 -5.75 -13.50 21.14
CA GLY A 586 -7.05 -13.84 21.71
C GLY A 586 -8.21 -13.22 20.96
N THR A 587 -9.40 -13.24 21.57
CA THR A 587 -10.51 -12.41 21.09
C THR A 587 -10.22 -10.92 21.30
N PRO A 588 -10.91 -10.01 20.58
CA PRO A 588 -10.80 -8.57 20.83
C PRO A 588 -10.88 -8.18 22.32
N GLU A 589 -11.79 -8.81 23.08
CA GLU A 589 -11.99 -8.56 24.51
C GLU A 589 -10.85 -9.09 25.40
N GLN A 590 -10.14 -10.13 24.94
CA GLN A 590 -8.96 -10.64 25.64
C GLN A 590 -7.75 -9.75 25.38
N VAL A 591 -7.56 -9.31 24.12
CA VAL A 591 -6.49 -8.39 23.73
C VAL A 591 -6.66 -7.03 24.40
N SER A 592 -7.88 -6.50 24.50
CA SER A 592 -8.14 -5.21 25.17
C SER A 592 -7.80 -5.17 26.66
N LYS A 593 -7.69 -6.34 27.31
CA LYS A 593 -7.27 -6.49 28.71
C LYS A 593 -5.77 -6.66 28.88
N ARG A 594 -5.01 -6.86 27.80
CA ARG A 594 -3.57 -7.11 27.88
C ARG A 594 -2.80 -5.81 28.07
N VAL A 595 -2.05 -5.73 29.17
CA VAL A 595 -1.13 -4.60 29.44
C VAL A 595 0.07 -4.69 28.49
N GLY A 596 0.46 -3.55 27.90
CA GLY A 596 1.58 -3.46 26.95
C GLY A 596 1.21 -3.70 25.49
N SER A 597 -0.07 -3.99 25.19
CA SER A 597 -0.60 -3.98 23.82
C SER A 597 -1.18 -2.61 23.50
N PHE A 598 -0.55 -1.86 22.60
CA PHE A 598 -1.08 -0.59 22.12
C PHE A 598 -2.45 -0.79 21.47
N THR A 599 -2.60 -1.81 20.63
CA THR A 599 -3.90 -2.14 20.03
C THR A 599 -4.95 -2.40 21.11
N GLY A 600 -4.60 -3.13 22.18
CA GLY A 600 -5.50 -3.38 23.31
C GLY A 600 -5.98 -2.11 24.03
N GLU A 601 -5.12 -1.09 24.17
CA GLU A 601 -5.47 0.20 24.78
C GLU A 601 -6.53 0.97 23.98
N TYR A 602 -6.37 1.02 22.65
CA TYR A 602 -7.35 1.67 21.77
C TYR A 602 -8.63 0.84 21.63
N LEU A 603 -8.50 -0.48 21.54
CA LEU A 603 -9.63 -1.40 21.42
C LEU A 603 -10.56 -1.34 22.64
N ARG A 604 -10.03 -1.04 23.83
CA ARG A 604 -10.82 -0.84 25.06
C ARG A 604 -11.78 0.35 24.97
N LYS A 605 -11.51 1.34 24.12
CA LYS A 605 -12.36 2.54 23.96
C LYS A 605 -13.59 2.28 23.09
N VAL A 606 -13.55 1.23 22.27
CA VAL A 606 -14.57 0.92 21.24
C VAL A 606 -15.33 -0.38 21.50
N LEU A 607 -14.98 -1.13 22.55
CA LEU A 607 -15.58 -2.41 22.95
C LEU A 607 -16.59 -2.27 24.10
#